data_AF-A0A2W4SE40-F1
#
_entry.id   AF-A0A2W4SE40-F1
#
_cell.length_a   1.000
_cell.length_b   1.000
_cell.length_c   1.000
_cell.angle_alpha   90.00
_cell.angle_beta   90.00
_cell.angle_gamma   90.00
#
_symmetry.space_group_name_H-M   'P 1'
#
loop_
_entity.id
_entity.type
_entity.pdbx_description
1 polymer ?
#
loop_
_entity_poly.entity_id
_entity_poly.type
_entity_poly.pdbx_seq_one_letter_code
_entity_poly.pdbx_strand_id
1 'polypeptide(L)'
;MQDTSQVLLSDYVIEHAKQIRFADSITIDPHKMGYVQYPAGTILYNNGEVINLTTFTGTYIGSAADPAVGQFGLEGSRPGAAAAAVYFTHACLRPDYKGYGEVLTRSLYNAKQFYAELMFMGHQDKFKTALLMPFDSNKLSLVKDKILRKGLDEIRNAPDALKVFRELGPDQNIINYGFNPIVDGKVNSALKTYNDFTRKVYDKLRIKYDKESGLQKNTENQPELMLSMTTFIRKDYKDDFMSNFAHQLGLDITAGIPEELNCLRSTIMSPFTSDINESQHKASYWPTLMAMLGDTVASLV
;
A
#
# COMPACT_ATOMS: atom_id res chain seq x y z
N MET A 1 -15.26 -12.98 -22.44
CA MET A 1 -14.43 -12.12 -21.56
C MET A 1 -14.88 -12.42 -20.12
N GLN A 2 -13.98 -12.64 -19.17
CA GLN A 2 -14.40 -12.81 -17.76
C GLN A 2 -15.09 -11.51 -17.31
N ASP A 3 -16.23 -11.64 -16.63
CA ASP A 3 -16.93 -10.49 -16.05
C ASP A 3 -16.09 -9.93 -14.88
N THR A 4 -15.55 -8.72 -15.07
CA THR A 4 -14.74 -8.01 -14.06
C THR A 4 -15.51 -6.88 -13.39
N SER A 5 -16.83 -6.78 -13.58
CA SER A 5 -17.66 -5.69 -13.05
C SER A 5 -17.63 -5.62 -11.52
N GLN A 6 -17.44 -6.76 -10.85
CA GLN A 6 -17.41 -6.88 -9.38
C GLN A 6 -16.00 -6.84 -8.76
N VAL A 7 -14.96 -6.72 -9.59
CA VAL A 7 -13.58 -6.52 -9.14
C VAL A 7 -13.44 -5.11 -8.56
N LEU A 8 -12.59 -4.90 -7.55
CA LEU A 8 -12.44 -3.58 -6.92
C LEU A 8 -11.37 -2.71 -7.56
N LEU A 9 -10.59 -3.27 -8.47
CA LEU A 9 -9.60 -2.55 -9.28
C LEU A 9 -10.32 -1.65 -10.29
N SER A 10 -9.71 -0.51 -10.62
CA SER A 10 -10.15 0.35 -11.72
C SER A 10 -10.01 -0.37 -13.06
N ASP A 11 -10.71 0.13 -14.08
CA ASP A 11 -10.58 -0.41 -15.44
C ASP A 11 -9.15 -0.27 -15.95
N TYR A 12 -8.48 0.84 -15.62
CA TYR A 12 -7.07 1.08 -15.93
C TYR A 12 -6.16 -0.05 -15.42
N VAL A 13 -6.29 -0.41 -14.14
CA VAL A 13 -5.44 -1.45 -13.54
C VAL A 13 -5.77 -2.83 -14.10
N ILE A 14 -7.05 -3.13 -14.35
CA ILE A 14 -7.46 -4.39 -14.96
C ILE A 14 -6.86 -4.56 -16.36
N GLU A 15 -6.92 -3.51 -17.19
CA GLU A 15 -6.35 -3.57 -18.53
C GLU A 15 -4.84 -3.74 -18.50
N HIS A 16 -4.13 -3.06 -17.59
CA HIS A 16 -2.70 -3.26 -17.38
C HIS A 16 -2.35 -4.67 -16.88
N ALA A 17 -3.10 -5.20 -15.92
CA ALA A 17 -2.90 -6.55 -15.40
C ALA A 17 -3.05 -7.62 -16.49
N LYS A 18 -3.99 -7.44 -17.43
CA LYS A 18 -4.15 -8.34 -18.59
C LYS A 18 -2.93 -8.35 -19.52
N GLN A 19 -2.15 -7.26 -19.56
CA GLN A 19 -0.97 -7.17 -20.41
C GLN A 19 0.27 -7.83 -19.81
N ILE A 20 0.33 -8.04 -18.48
CA ILE A 20 1.52 -8.58 -17.80
C ILE A 20 1.99 -9.90 -18.42
N ARG A 21 1.07 -10.75 -18.90
CA ARG A 21 1.38 -12.03 -19.55
C ARG A 21 2.21 -11.92 -20.84
N PHE A 22 2.32 -10.73 -21.41
CA PHE A 22 3.11 -10.48 -22.63
C PHE A 22 4.54 -10.02 -22.34
N ALA A 23 4.89 -9.80 -21.06
CA ALA A 23 6.27 -9.51 -20.68
C ALA A 23 7.16 -10.75 -20.86
N ASP A 24 8.41 -10.54 -21.27
CA ASP A 24 9.39 -11.63 -21.41
C ASP A 24 9.73 -12.29 -20.06
N SER A 25 9.70 -11.50 -19.00
CA SER A 25 9.91 -11.96 -17.63
C SER A 25 9.06 -11.17 -16.62
N ILE A 26 8.67 -11.83 -15.52
CA ILE A 26 7.87 -11.23 -14.44
C ILE A 26 8.55 -11.57 -13.11
N THR A 27 8.85 -10.54 -12.32
CA THR A 27 9.22 -10.72 -10.90
C THR A 27 7.96 -10.66 -10.05
N ILE A 28 7.76 -11.66 -9.19
CA ILE A 28 6.67 -11.73 -8.24
C ILE A 28 7.19 -12.29 -6.93
N ASP A 29 6.79 -11.67 -5.81
CA ASP A 29 7.35 -12.00 -4.51
C ASP A 29 6.28 -12.62 -3.59
N PRO A 30 6.29 -13.95 -3.39
CA PRO A 30 5.41 -14.60 -2.43
C PRO A 30 5.50 -14.01 -1.01
N HIS A 31 6.67 -13.53 -0.58
CA HIS A 31 6.84 -12.91 0.73
C HIS A 31 6.34 -11.45 0.84
N LYS A 32 5.71 -10.92 -0.22
CA LYS A 32 5.01 -9.63 -0.22
C LYS A 32 3.51 -9.87 -0.11
N MET A 33 2.76 -9.64 -1.20
CA MET A 33 1.31 -9.86 -1.25
C MET A 33 0.91 -11.34 -1.34
N GLY A 34 1.88 -12.26 -1.36
CA GLY A 34 1.63 -13.71 -1.30
C GLY A 34 1.43 -14.24 0.12
N TYR A 35 1.64 -13.43 1.17
CA TYR A 35 1.51 -13.85 2.58
C TYR A 35 2.37 -15.07 2.96
N VAL A 36 3.48 -15.30 2.24
CA VAL A 36 4.49 -16.31 2.59
C VAL A 36 5.56 -15.67 3.48
N GLN A 37 6.15 -16.43 4.39
CA GLN A 37 7.23 -15.90 5.22
C GLN A 37 8.51 -15.67 4.41
N TYR A 38 9.30 -14.68 4.82
CA TYR A 38 10.64 -14.47 4.26
C TYR A 38 11.53 -15.70 4.53
N PRO A 39 12.43 -16.07 3.60
CA PRO A 39 12.61 -15.53 2.25
C PRO A 39 11.80 -16.29 1.18
N ALA A 40 11.15 -15.57 0.26
CA ALA A 40 10.52 -16.14 -0.93
C ALA A 40 10.32 -15.07 -2.02
N GLY A 41 11.27 -14.97 -2.94
CA GLY A 41 11.18 -14.17 -4.17
C GLY A 41 11.12 -15.08 -5.41
N THR A 42 10.57 -14.59 -6.52
CA THR A 42 10.41 -15.41 -7.73
C THR A 42 10.54 -14.58 -9.00
N ILE A 43 11.16 -15.17 -10.02
CA ILE A 43 11.15 -14.68 -11.40
C ILE A 43 10.53 -15.75 -12.30
N LEU A 44 9.69 -15.32 -13.22
CA LEU A 44 9.02 -16.14 -14.23
C LEU A 44 9.50 -15.69 -15.60
N TYR A 45 9.68 -16.64 -16.52
CA TYR A 45 10.02 -16.35 -17.92
C TYR A 45 8.90 -16.83 -18.82
N ASN A 46 8.50 -16.00 -19.78
CA ASN A 46 7.50 -16.38 -20.77
C ASN A 46 8.05 -17.44 -21.74
N ASN A 47 9.34 -17.35 -22.07
CA ASN A 47 10.05 -18.37 -22.82
C ASN A 47 11.00 -19.15 -21.88
N GLY A 48 10.71 -20.43 -21.67
CA GLY A 48 11.51 -21.31 -20.82
C GLY A 48 12.96 -21.45 -21.27
N GLU A 49 13.26 -21.27 -22.56
CA GLU A 49 14.63 -21.35 -23.10
C GLU A 49 15.57 -20.26 -22.55
N VAL A 50 15.01 -19.17 -22.01
CA VAL A 50 15.80 -18.09 -21.40
C VAL A 50 16.62 -18.60 -20.21
N ILE A 51 16.15 -19.64 -19.51
CA ILE A 51 16.89 -20.20 -18.37
C ILE A 51 18.28 -20.72 -18.79
N ASN A 52 18.42 -21.17 -20.05
CA ASN A 52 19.67 -21.69 -20.60
C ASN A 52 20.75 -20.62 -20.74
N LEU A 53 20.37 -19.34 -20.86
CA LEU A 53 21.31 -18.22 -20.87
C LEU A 53 21.99 -18.00 -19.50
N THR A 54 21.40 -18.55 -18.44
CA THR A 54 21.87 -18.44 -17.06
C THR A 54 22.36 -19.77 -16.50
N THR A 55 22.50 -20.80 -17.35
CA THR A 55 22.98 -22.11 -16.92
C THR A 55 24.49 -22.08 -16.74
N PHE A 56 24.92 -22.30 -15.51
CA PHE A 56 26.32 -22.56 -15.20
C PHE A 56 26.48 -24.06 -14.97
N THR A 57 27.04 -24.77 -15.95
CA THR A 57 27.42 -26.18 -15.80
C THR A 57 28.71 -26.27 -14.99
N GLY A 58 28.60 -26.11 -13.67
CA GLY A 58 29.66 -26.48 -12.74
C GLY A 58 29.66 -28.00 -12.50
N THR A 59 30.81 -28.58 -12.17
CA THR A 59 30.96 -29.99 -11.78
C THR A 59 30.26 -30.23 -10.42
N TYR A 60 28.94 -30.25 -10.41
CA TYR A 60 28.15 -30.48 -9.20
C TYR A 60 27.59 -31.91 -9.18
N ILE A 61 27.42 -32.44 -7.97
CA ILE A 61 26.95 -33.80 -7.69
C ILE A 61 25.50 -33.92 -8.19
N GLY A 62 25.32 -34.51 -9.36
CA GLY A 62 24.01 -34.82 -9.95
C GLY A 62 24.16 -35.86 -11.04
N SER A 63 23.25 -36.84 -11.09
CA SER A 63 23.21 -37.78 -12.20
C SER A 63 22.80 -37.04 -13.48
N ALA A 64 23.44 -37.35 -14.61
CA ALA A 64 23.16 -36.76 -15.92
C ALA A 64 21.71 -36.93 -16.44
N ALA A 65 20.84 -37.64 -15.70
CA ALA A 65 19.47 -37.94 -16.10
C ALA A 65 18.47 -36.82 -15.81
N ASP A 66 18.66 -36.00 -14.76
CA ASP A 66 17.73 -34.92 -14.38
C ASP A 66 18.53 -33.67 -13.95
N PRO A 67 18.45 -32.54 -14.69
CA PRO A 67 19.12 -31.31 -14.29
C PRO A 67 18.50 -30.76 -13.00
N ALA A 68 19.33 -30.53 -11.99
CA ALA A 68 18.89 -29.92 -10.74
C ALA A 68 18.46 -28.47 -11.00
N VAL A 69 17.28 -28.06 -10.48
CA VAL A 69 16.80 -26.66 -10.57
C VAL A 69 17.81 -25.63 -10.06
N GLY A 70 18.74 -26.09 -9.20
CA GLY A 70 19.98 -25.44 -8.76
C GLY A 70 20.82 -24.78 -9.86
N GLN A 71 20.78 -25.31 -11.08
CA GLN A 71 21.64 -24.89 -12.19
C GLN A 71 21.10 -23.68 -12.96
N PHE A 72 19.82 -23.35 -12.75
CA PHE A 72 19.13 -22.27 -13.47
C PHE A 72 18.90 -21.08 -12.53
N GLY A 73 19.83 -20.12 -12.57
CA GLY A 73 19.71 -18.87 -11.82
C GLY A 73 21.02 -18.36 -11.24
N LEU A 74 20.91 -17.27 -10.47
CA LEU A 74 22.06 -16.57 -9.88
C LEU A 74 22.57 -17.21 -8.58
N GLU A 75 21.68 -17.91 -7.87
CA GLU A 75 21.97 -18.51 -6.56
C GLU A 75 22.35 -19.99 -6.68
N GLY A 76 23.10 -20.51 -5.71
CA GLY A 76 23.42 -21.94 -5.59
C GLY A 76 22.46 -22.69 -4.66
N SER A 77 22.97 -23.10 -3.49
CA SER A 77 22.17 -23.76 -2.45
C SER A 77 21.02 -22.87 -2.00
N ARG A 78 19.80 -23.42 -2.04
CA ARG A 78 18.56 -22.72 -1.70
C ARG A 78 17.67 -23.60 -0.81
N PRO A 79 16.88 -23.03 0.10
CA PRO A 79 16.05 -23.80 1.02
C PRO A 79 14.84 -24.40 0.30
N GLY A 80 14.79 -25.73 0.18
CA GLY A 80 13.58 -26.43 -0.30
C GLY A 80 12.34 -26.12 0.54
N ALA A 81 12.53 -25.75 1.82
CA ALA A 81 11.47 -25.28 2.71
C ALA A 81 10.74 -24.03 2.19
N ALA A 82 11.43 -23.11 1.50
CA ALA A 82 10.77 -21.93 0.91
C ALA A 82 9.82 -22.34 -0.23
N ALA A 83 10.27 -23.26 -1.10
CA ALA A 83 9.42 -23.81 -2.15
C ALA A 83 8.21 -24.57 -1.56
N ALA A 84 8.42 -25.36 -0.50
CA ALA A 84 7.35 -26.05 0.21
C ALA A 84 6.35 -25.07 0.85
N ALA A 85 6.82 -23.96 1.44
CA ALA A 85 5.96 -22.93 2.03
C ALA A 85 5.09 -22.26 0.96
N VAL A 86 5.66 -21.86 -0.18
CA VAL A 86 4.90 -21.28 -1.30
C VAL A 86 3.88 -22.29 -1.84
N TYR A 87 4.31 -23.54 -2.05
CA TYR A 87 3.41 -24.60 -2.53
C TYR A 87 2.23 -24.83 -1.58
N PHE A 88 2.49 -24.96 -0.27
CA PHE A 88 1.45 -25.17 0.72
C PHE A 88 0.48 -23.98 0.78
N THR A 89 1.00 -22.76 0.73
CA THR A 89 0.15 -21.56 0.65
C THR A 89 -0.71 -21.58 -0.60
N HIS A 90 -0.18 -21.91 -1.78
CA HIS A 90 -0.97 -22.00 -3.02
C HIS A 90 -2.00 -23.14 -3.00
N ALA A 91 -1.72 -24.23 -2.27
CA ALA A 91 -2.66 -25.33 -2.09
C ALA A 91 -3.85 -24.92 -1.19
N CYS A 92 -3.61 -24.12 -0.16
CA CYS A 92 -4.63 -23.62 0.75
C CYS A 92 -5.38 -22.38 0.18
N LEU A 93 -4.63 -21.45 -0.40
CA LEU A 93 -5.08 -20.22 -1.04
C LEU A 93 -4.74 -20.28 -2.51
N ARG A 94 -5.67 -20.82 -3.31
CA ARG A 94 -5.41 -20.96 -4.75
C ARG A 94 -5.10 -19.60 -5.39
N PRO A 95 -4.16 -19.53 -6.34
CA PRO A 95 -3.86 -18.32 -7.10
C PRO A 95 -4.97 -18.03 -8.13
N ASP A 96 -6.19 -17.85 -7.64
CA ASP A 96 -7.39 -17.52 -8.40
C ASP A 96 -8.30 -16.61 -7.58
N TYR A 97 -9.48 -16.33 -8.12
CA TYR A 97 -10.45 -15.44 -7.51
C TYR A 97 -11.10 -15.99 -6.23
N LYS A 98 -11.07 -17.31 -5.99
CA LYS A 98 -11.64 -17.98 -4.81
C LYS A 98 -10.65 -18.12 -3.66
N GLY A 99 -9.35 -18.11 -3.94
CA GLY A 99 -8.28 -18.13 -2.94
C GLY A 99 -7.73 -16.74 -2.68
N TYR A 100 -6.58 -16.44 -3.28
CA TYR A 100 -5.92 -15.12 -3.15
C TYR A 100 -6.85 -13.96 -3.50
N GLY A 101 -7.73 -14.11 -4.48
CA GLY A 101 -8.68 -13.08 -4.88
C GLY A 101 -9.54 -12.59 -3.71
N GLU A 102 -9.98 -13.46 -2.81
CA GLU A 102 -10.78 -13.07 -1.64
C GLU A 102 -9.97 -12.26 -0.64
N VAL A 103 -8.78 -12.74 -0.28
CA VAL A 103 -7.88 -12.09 0.68
C VAL A 103 -7.43 -10.72 0.17
N LEU A 104 -7.00 -10.66 -1.10
CA LEU A 104 -6.56 -9.44 -1.76
C LEU A 104 -7.71 -8.45 -1.94
N THR A 105 -8.92 -8.92 -2.23
CA THR A 105 -10.12 -8.07 -2.30
C THR A 105 -10.39 -7.41 -0.95
N ARG A 106 -10.27 -8.15 0.17
CA ARG A 106 -10.45 -7.59 1.52
C ARG A 106 -9.36 -6.57 1.87
N SER A 107 -8.11 -6.88 1.57
CA SER A 107 -6.99 -5.94 1.73
C SER A 107 -7.20 -4.65 0.90
N LEU A 108 -7.59 -4.76 -0.37
CA LEU A 108 -7.84 -3.61 -1.23
C LEU A 108 -9.07 -2.80 -0.78
N TYR A 109 -10.15 -3.47 -0.36
CA TYR A 109 -11.30 -2.82 0.24
C TYR A 109 -10.89 -2.00 1.47
N ASN A 110 -10.10 -2.58 2.38
CA ASN A 110 -9.56 -1.88 3.55
C ASN A 110 -8.66 -0.69 3.14
N ALA A 111 -7.83 -0.85 2.10
CA ALA A 111 -6.98 0.23 1.59
C ALA A 111 -7.81 1.43 1.09
N LYS A 112 -8.88 1.15 0.34
CA LYS A 112 -9.79 2.17 -0.18
C LYS A 112 -10.67 2.80 0.90
N GLN A 113 -11.07 2.04 1.92
CA GLN A 113 -11.73 2.59 3.12
C GLN A 113 -10.78 3.52 3.88
N PHE A 114 -9.51 3.15 4.07
CA PHE A 114 -8.53 4.05 4.69
C PHE A 114 -8.35 5.35 3.90
N TYR A 115 -8.28 5.26 2.57
CA TYR A 115 -8.25 6.45 1.71
C TYR A 115 -9.49 7.32 1.90
N ALA A 116 -10.69 6.71 1.91
CA ALA A 116 -11.95 7.43 2.18
C ALA A 116 -11.94 8.10 3.56
N GLU A 117 -11.49 7.41 4.60
CA GLU A 117 -11.40 7.96 5.94
C GLU A 117 -10.44 9.16 6.01
N LEU A 118 -9.29 9.12 5.33
CA LEU A 118 -8.38 10.27 5.24
C LEU A 118 -9.03 11.48 4.57
N MET A 119 -9.89 11.29 3.56
CA MET A 119 -10.62 12.38 2.89
C MET A 119 -11.54 13.13 3.86
N PHE A 120 -12.09 12.44 4.84
CA PHE A 120 -13.05 12.99 5.82
C PHE A 120 -12.47 13.11 7.22
N MET A 121 -11.16 12.96 7.39
CA MET A 121 -10.51 13.04 8.70
C MET A 121 -10.79 14.41 9.33
N GLY A 122 -11.34 14.37 10.54
CA GLY A 122 -11.86 15.55 11.22
C GLY A 122 -10.84 16.20 12.14
N HIS A 123 -10.01 17.11 11.61
CA HIS A 123 -9.23 18.10 12.39
C HIS A 123 -8.91 19.32 11.49
N GLN A 124 -9.92 19.81 10.76
CA GLN A 124 -9.74 20.86 9.76
C GLN A 124 -9.34 22.23 10.35
N ASP A 125 -9.35 22.38 11.67
CA ASP A 125 -8.84 23.53 12.40
C ASP A 125 -7.35 23.39 12.78
N LYS A 126 -6.81 22.16 12.77
CA LYS A 126 -5.42 21.86 13.17
C LYS A 126 -4.53 21.52 11.99
N PHE A 127 -5.01 20.73 11.04
CA PHE A 127 -4.22 20.37 9.87
C PHE A 127 -5.11 20.07 8.66
N LYS A 128 -4.52 20.24 7.49
CA LYS A 128 -5.08 19.80 6.20
C LYS A 128 -4.52 18.42 5.87
N THR A 129 -5.40 17.48 5.51
CA THR A 129 -4.99 16.24 4.86
C THR A 129 -4.89 16.46 3.35
N ALA A 130 -3.77 16.04 2.76
CA ALA A 130 -3.59 15.98 1.32
C ALA A 130 -3.34 14.53 0.89
N LEU A 131 -4.05 14.10 -0.14
CA LEU A 131 -3.94 12.77 -0.71
C LEU A 131 -3.22 12.87 -2.04
N LEU A 132 -2.21 12.03 -2.26
CA LEU A 132 -1.38 12.10 -3.46
C LEU A 132 -2.21 11.94 -4.75
N MET A 133 -3.16 11.01 -4.73
CA MET A 133 -4.09 10.81 -5.84
C MET A 133 -5.19 11.87 -5.76
N PRO A 134 -5.39 12.69 -6.81
CA PRO A 134 -6.50 13.63 -6.84
C PRO A 134 -7.83 12.87 -6.91
N PHE A 135 -8.88 13.47 -6.36
CA PHE A 135 -10.23 12.93 -6.40
C PHE A 135 -11.21 13.99 -6.90
N ASP A 136 -12.18 13.57 -7.72
CA ASP A 136 -13.25 14.43 -8.23
C ASP A 136 -14.19 14.83 -7.09
N SER A 137 -14.11 16.11 -6.69
CA SER A 137 -14.86 16.66 -5.56
C SER A 137 -16.38 16.53 -5.72
N ASN A 138 -16.90 16.43 -6.95
CA ASN A 138 -18.32 16.24 -7.20
C ASN A 138 -18.85 14.89 -6.69
N LYS A 139 -17.96 13.93 -6.44
CA LYS A 139 -18.30 12.59 -5.95
C LYS A 139 -18.19 12.47 -4.42
N LEU A 140 -17.80 13.54 -3.71
CA LEU A 140 -17.57 13.49 -2.25
C LEU A 140 -18.83 13.08 -1.46
N SER A 141 -20.01 13.59 -1.83
CA SER A 141 -21.27 13.21 -1.19
C SER A 141 -21.55 11.71 -1.34
N LEU A 142 -21.35 11.17 -2.54
CA LEU A 142 -21.50 9.74 -2.80
C LEU A 142 -20.51 8.92 -1.96
N VAL A 143 -19.24 9.33 -1.87
CA VAL A 143 -18.26 8.63 -1.03
C VAL A 143 -18.72 8.64 0.43
N LYS A 144 -19.12 9.81 0.96
CA LYS A 144 -19.55 9.94 2.35
C LYS A 144 -20.77 9.09 2.66
N ASP A 145 -21.77 9.06 1.78
CA ASP A 145 -23.08 8.48 2.08
C ASP A 145 -23.16 6.99 1.71
N LYS A 146 -22.42 6.55 0.69
CA LYS A 146 -22.55 5.22 0.07
C LYS A 146 -21.28 4.36 0.10
N ILE A 147 -20.13 4.91 0.51
CA ILE A 147 -18.86 4.17 0.51
C ILE A 147 -18.22 4.14 1.90
N LEU A 148 -18.04 5.31 2.52
CA LEU A 148 -17.38 5.45 3.80
C LEU A 148 -18.05 4.57 4.85
N ARG A 149 -17.28 3.63 5.42
CA ARG A 149 -17.72 2.68 6.46
C ARG A 149 -18.89 1.78 6.04
N LYS A 150 -19.17 1.65 4.74
CA LYS A 150 -20.16 0.71 4.19
C LYS A 150 -19.51 -0.63 3.92
N GLY A 151 -20.20 -1.72 4.28
CA GLY A 151 -19.71 -3.07 4.02
C GLY A 151 -19.52 -3.33 2.53
N LEU A 152 -18.57 -4.23 2.19
CA LEU A 152 -18.24 -4.55 0.80
C LEU A 152 -19.47 -4.98 -0.02
N ASP A 153 -20.36 -5.80 0.54
CA ASP A 153 -21.56 -6.26 -0.16
C ASP A 153 -22.57 -5.12 -0.38
N GLU A 154 -22.65 -4.15 0.55
CA GLU A 154 -23.49 -2.96 0.37
C GLU A 154 -22.99 -2.11 -0.80
N ILE A 155 -21.67 -1.93 -0.92
CA ILE A 155 -21.05 -1.20 -2.04
C ILE A 155 -21.29 -1.95 -3.36
N ARG A 156 -21.10 -3.28 -3.39
CA ARG A 156 -21.31 -4.09 -4.60
C ARG A 156 -22.74 -4.06 -5.11
N ASN A 157 -23.71 -3.99 -4.20
CA ASN A 157 -25.14 -3.90 -4.52
C ASN A 157 -25.60 -2.49 -4.90
N ALA A 158 -24.69 -1.50 -4.92
CA ALA A 158 -24.95 -0.13 -5.34
C ALA A 158 -24.06 0.24 -6.54
N PRO A 159 -24.53 0.05 -7.80
CA PRO A 159 -23.68 0.17 -9.00
C PRO A 159 -22.91 1.50 -9.12
N ASP A 160 -23.56 2.63 -8.78
CA ASP A 160 -22.91 3.95 -8.81
C ASP A 160 -21.81 4.07 -7.76
N ALA A 161 -22.04 3.52 -6.55
CA ALA A 161 -21.05 3.51 -5.48
C ALA A 161 -19.88 2.60 -5.82
N LEU A 162 -20.14 1.41 -6.37
CA LEU A 162 -19.09 0.49 -6.83
C LEU A 162 -18.21 1.12 -7.91
N LYS A 163 -18.81 1.81 -8.88
CA LYS A 163 -18.07 2.51 -9.94
C LYS A 163 -17.12 3.57 -9.36
N VAL A 164 -17.59 4.38 -8.41
CA VAL A 164 -16.73 5.37 -7.74
C VAL A 164 -15.69 4.70 -6.85
N PHE A 165 -16.05 3.63 -6.15
CA PHE A 165 -15.14 2.90 -5.27
C PHE A 165 -13.98 2.26 -6.03
N ARG A 166 -14.21 1.74 -7.24
CA ARG A 166 -13.16 1.20 -8.13
C ARG A 166 -12.09 2.24 -8.47
N GLU A 167 -12.49 3.49 -8.65
CA GLU A 167 -11.60 4.62 -8.95
C GLU A 167 -11.06 5.34 -7.70
N LEU A 168 -11.51 4.95 -6.49
CA LEU A 168 -11.15 5.63 -5.26
C LEU A 168 -9.73 5.25 -4.81
N GLY A 169 -8.87 6.25 -4.62
CA GLY A 169 -7.54 6.05 -4.03
C GLY A 169 -6.53 5.39 -4.98
N PRO A 170 -5.48 4.76 -4.43
CA PRO A 170 -4.42 4.17 -5.24
C PRO A 170 -4.88 2.93 -6.02
N ASP A 171 -4.14 2.61 -7.08
CA ASP A 171 -4.35 1.44 -7.93
C ASP A 171 -4.30 0.09 -7.17
N GLN A 172 -3.52 0.04 -6.10
CA GLN A 172 -3.34 -1.13 -5.24
C GLN A 172 -3.48 -0.73 -3.74
N ASN A 173 -2.69 -1.32 -2.85
CA ASN A 173 -2.89 -1.19 -1.39
C ASN A 173 -1.90 -0.24 -0.68
N ILE A 174 -1.20 0.63 -1.42
CA ILE A 174 -0.25 1.61 -0.85
C ILE A 174 -0.85 3.01 -0.96
N ILE A 175 -1.18 3.62 0.17
CA ILE A 175 -1.74 4.97 0.23
C ILE A 175 -0.64 5.95 0.63
N ASN A 176 -0.46 6.99 -0.18
CA ASN A 176 0.47 8.09 0.06
C ASN A 176 -0.30 9.38 0.34
N TYR A 177 0.09 10.09 1.41
CA TYR A 177 -0.62 11.26 1.90
C TYR A 177 0.30 12.17 2.72
N GLY A 178 -0.19 13.37 3.05
CA GLY A 178 0.49 14.31 3.93
C GLY A 178 -0.49 15.05 4.83
N PHE A 179 0.00 15.47 5.99
CA PHE A 179 -0.71 16.37 6.90
C PHE A 179 0.05 17.70 6.93
N ASN A 180 -0.62 18.80 6.60
CA ASN A 180 -0.02 20.13 6.61
C ASN A 180 -0.64 20.95 7.75
N PRO A 181 0.14 21.44 8.72
CA PRO A 181 -0.41 22.12 9.89
C PRO A 181 -1.11 23.43 9.50
N ILE A 182 -2.12 23.78 10.28
CA ILE A 182 -2.79 25.08 10.22
C ILE A 182 -2.17 25.96 11.29
N VAL A 183 -1.58 27.07 10.85
CA VAL A 183 -0.90 28.05 11.70
C VAL A 183 -1.65 29.37 11.55
N ASP A 184 -2.04 29.97 12.68
CA ASP A 184 -2.82 31.22 12.71
C ASP A 184 -4.11 31.18 11.83
N GLY A 185 -4.79 30.02 11.84
CA GLY A 185 -6.03 29.81 11.09
C GLY A 185 -5.85 29.64 9.58
N LYS A 186 -4.62 29.52 9.08
CA LYS A 186 -4.33 29.27 7.67
C LYS A 186 -3.48 28.02 7.49
N VAL A 187 -3.72 27.29 6.40
CA VAL A 187 -2.84 26.18 6.01
C VAL A 187 -1.43 26.71 5.77
N ASN A 188 -0.43 26.08 6.39
CA ASN A 188 0.96 26.45 6.21
C ASN A 188 1.36 26.37 4.72
N SER A 189 2.03 27.40 4.20
CA SER A 189 2.55 27.41 2.83
C SER A 189 4.06 27.12 2.74
N ALA A 190 4.78 27.12 3.87
CA ALA A 190 6.23 26.96 3.87
C ALA A 190 6.64 25.49 3.80
N LEU A 191 7.50 25.16 2.82
CA LEU A 191 8.03 23.81 2.59
C LEU A 191 8.75 23.24 3.83
N LYS A 192 9.59 24.06 4.48
CA LYS A 192 10.36 23.64 5.66
C LYS A 192 9.44 23.20 6.79
N THR A 193 8.43 24.01 7.11
CA THR A 193 7.44 23.71 8.15
C THR A 193 6.71 22.41 7.85
N TYR A 194 6.28 22.20 6.60
CA TYR A 194 5.62 20.96 6.20
C TYR A 194 6.52 19.73 6.36
N ASN A 195 7.76 19.80 5.85
CA ASN A 195 8.69 18.68 5.91
C ASN A 195 9.08 18.33 7.35
N ASP A 196 9.29 19.33 8.20
CA ASP A 196 9.60 19.15 9.63
C ASP A 196 8.40 18.57 10.39
N PHE A 197 7.18 19.06 10.12
CA PHE A 197 5.96 18.53 10.71
C PHE A 197 5.71 17.07 10.29
N THR A 198 5.90 16.73 9.02
CA THR A 198 5.76 15.36 8.51
C THR A 198 6.74 14.41 9.21
N ARG A 199 8.00 14.83 9.42
CA ARG A 199 8.99 14.06 10.18
C ARG A 199 8.56 13.88 11.64
N LYS A 200 8.04 14.94 12.27
CA LYS A 200 7.52 14.88 13.65
C LYS A 200 6.38 13.87 13.80
N VAL A 201 5.45 13.83 12.85
CA VAL A 201 4.37 12.83 12.79
C VAL A 201 4.95 11.42 12.62
N TYR A 202 5.85 11.22 11.67
CA TYR A 202 6.50 9.93 11.44
C TYR A 202 7.29 9.45 12.67
N ASP A 203 8.01 10.35 13.35
CA ASP A 203 8.75 10.06 14.57
C ASP A 203 7.86 9.61 15.73
N LYS A 204 6.62 10.11 15.79
CA LYS A 204 5.64 9.72 16.81
C LYS A 204 5.00 8.35 16.51
N LEU A 205 4.95 7.95 15.24
CA LEU A 205 4.23 6.78 14.74
C LEU A 205 5.17 5.71 14.13
N ARG A 206 6.41 5.65 14.60
CA ARG A 206 7.38 4.61 14.24
C ARG A 206 8.02 4.02 15.48
N ILE A 207 8.44 2.76 15.38
CA ILE A 207 9.36 2.19 16.37
C ILE A 207 10.72 2.87 16.16
N LYS A 208 11.20 3.57 17.20
CA LYS A 208 12.54 4.12 17.23
C LYS A 208 13.48 3.02 17.68
N TYR A 209 14.53 2.77 16.91
CA TYR A 209 15.61 1.90 17.37
C TYR A 209 16.67 2.78 18.06
N ASP A 210 16.77 2.65 19.37
CA ASP A 210 17.86 3.21 20.14
C ASP A 210 19.00 2.19 20.25
N LYS A 211 20.16 2.54 19.69
CA LYS A 211 21.37 1.71 19.74
C LYS A 211 21.95 1.60 21.15
N GLU A 212 21.78 2.61 22.00
CA GLU A 212 22.36 2.66 23.34
C GLU A 212 21.52 1.90 24.36
N SER A 213 20.20 2.00 24.28
CA SER A 213 19.29 1.30 25.21
C SER A 213 18.78 -0.05 24.72
N GLY A 214 19.11 -0.44 23.48
CA GLY A 214 18.77 -1.75 22.91
C GLY A 214 17.27 -1.96 22.69
N LEU A 215 16.87 -3.21 22.44
CA LEU A 215 15.48 -3.59 22.14
C LEU A 215 14.51 -3.40 23.33
N GLN A 216 15.01 -3.33 24.56
CA GLN A 216 14.18 -3.40 25.76
C GLN A 216 13.33 -2.12 25.96
N LYS A 217 13.92 -0.93 25.84
CA LYS A 217 13.14 0.33 25.85
C LYS A 217 12.21 0.47 24.64
N ASN A 218 12.50 -0.22 23.54
CA ASN A 218 11.64 -0.23 22.34
C ASN A 218 10.34 -1.03 22.56
N THR A 219 10.24 -1.86 23.61
CA THR A 219 9.02 -2.61 23.93
C THR A 219 8.08 -1.89 24.89
N GLU A 220 8.61 -1.00 25.74
CA GLU A 220 7.82 -0.29 26.76
C GLU A 220 7.09 0.95 26.21
N ASN A 221 7.58 1.54 25.11
CA ASN A 221 7.04 2.78 24.52
C ASN A 221 6.67 2.60 23.03
N GLN A 222 6.03 1.49 22.68
CA GLN A 222 5.59 1.27 21.30
C GLN A 222 4.44 2.20 20.93
N PRO A 223 4.46 2.78 19.72
CA PRO A 223 3.33 3.57 19.26
C PRO A 223 2.13 2.65 19.01
N GLU A 224 0.93 3.09 19.39
CA GLU A 224 -0.30 2.33 19.17
C GLU A 224 -0.66 2.21 17.67
N LEU A 225 -0.14 3.12 16.86
CA LEU A 225 -0.24 3.12 15.41
C LEU A 225 1.14 3.21 14.78
N MET A 226 1.33 2.48 13.68
CA MET A 226 2.56 2.52 12.91
C MET A 226 2.28 2.95 11.47
N LEU A 227 3.12 3.84 10.95
CA LEU A 227 3.14 4.19 9.53
C LEU A 227 4.58 4.26 9.01
N SER A 228 4.71 4.40 7.69
CA SER A 228 6.00 4.64 7.05
C SER A 228 6.05 6.02 6.42
N MET A 229 7.24 6.46 6.05
CA MET A 229 7.47 7.72 5.37
C MET A 229 8.44 7.51 4.21
N THR A 230 8.31 8.31 3.17
CA THR A 230 9.27 8.44 2.09
C THR A 230 9.52 9.92 1.80
N THR A 231 10.55 10.22 1.02
CA THR A 231 10.86 11.55 0.52
C THR A 231 10.89 11.46 -0.99
N PHE A 232 10.03 12.21 -1.66
CA PHE A 232 10.06 12.35 -3.11
C PHE A 232 11.17 13.33 -3.47
N ILE A 233 12.09 12.87 -4.31
CA ILE A 233 13.24 13.66 -4.78
C ILE A 233 12.93 14.11 -6.20
N ARG A 234 13.00 15.41 -6.45
CA ARG A 234 12.64 16.02 -7.75
C ARG A 234 13.39 15.41 -8.92
N LYS A 235 14.66 15.06 -8.73
CA LYS A 235 15.48 14.36 -9.73
C LYS A 235 14.81 13.09 -10.26
N ASP A 236 14.11 12.35 -9.40
CA ASP A 236 13.50 11.07 -9.73
C ASP A 236 12.04 11.25 -10.15
N TYR A 237 11.30 12.11 -9.46
CA TYR A 237 9.85 12.27 -9.63
C TYR A 237 9.42 13.34 -10.64
N LYS A 238 10.34 14.24 -11.01
CA LYS A 238 10.14 15.32 -11.99
C LYS A 238 9.12 16.39 -11.57
N ASP A 239 9.12 17.47 -12.33
CA ASP A 239 8.46 18.72 -11.99
C ASP A 239 6.94 18.57 -11.84
N ASP A 240 6.27 17.92 -12.81
CA ASP A 240 4.81 17.77 -12.79
C ASP A 240 4.29 17.05 -11.54
N PHE A 241 4.95 15.96 -11.14
CA PHE A 241 4.58 15.23 -9.93
C PHE A 241 4.81 16.10 -8.69
N MET A 242 5.99 16.71 -8.59
CA MET A 242 6.39 17.48 -7.42
C MET A 242 5.50 18.71 -7.24
N SER A 243 5.20 19.45 -8.31
CA SER A 243 4.32 20.62 -8.26
C SER A 243 2.89 20.23 -7.93
N ASN A 244 2.37 19.15 -8.51
CA ASN A 244 0.99 18.70 -8.25
C ASN A 244 0.80 18.32 -6.79
N PHE A 245 1.73 17.56 -6.21
CA PHE A 245 1.60 17.17 -4.82
C PHE A 245 1.85 18.35 -3.86
N ALA A 246 2.81 19.24 -4.16
CA ALA A 246 3.01 20.47 -3.38
C ALA A 246 1.75 21.37 -3.37
N HIS A 247 1.06 21.51 -4.50
CA HIS A 247 -0.21 22.23 -4.58
C HIS A 247 -1.31 21.57 -3.76
N GLN A 248 -1.45 20.24 -3.83
CA GLN A 248 -2.41 19.51 -3.00
C GLN A 248 -2.15 19.71 -1.51
N LEU A 249 -0.87 19.79 -1.11
CA LEU A 249 -0.46 20.09 0.26
C LEU A 249 -0.78 21.54 0.66
N GLY A 250 -0.89 22.46 -0.30
CA GLY A 250 -1.10 23.89 -0.06
C GLY A 250 0.19 24.67 0.14
N LEU A 251 1.30 24.17 -0.41
CA LEU A 251 2.60 24.84 -0.34
C LEU A 251 2.70 25.93 -1.41
N ASP A 252 3.41 27.00 -1.07
CA ASP A 252 3.77 28.05 -2.03
C ASP A 252 5.04 27.63 -2.77
N ILE A 253 4.92 27.45 -4.09
CA ILE A 253 6.02 27.06 -4.98
C ILE A 253 6.39 28.16 -5.99
N THR A 254 5.97 29.41 -5.74
CA THR A 254 6.26 30.55 -6.63
C THR A 254 7.76 30.80 -6.80
N ALA A 255 8.57 30.54 -5.77
CA ALA A 255 10.02 30.64 -5.81
C ALA A 255 10.72 29.46 -6.53
N GLY A 256 9.99 28.39 -6.83
CA GLY A 256 10.51 27.18 -7.48
C GLY A 256 9.89 25.89 -6.93
N ILE A 257 10.02 24.82 -7.72
CA ILE A 257 9.55 23.48 -7.35
C ILE A 257 10.47 22.90 -6.26
N PRO A 258 9.93 22.32 -5.18
CA PRO A 258 10.73 21.69 -4.13
C PRO A 258 11.66 20.59 -4.66
N GLU A 259 12.92 20.57 -4.21
CA GLU A 259 13.86 19.47 -4.51
C GLU A 259 13.50 18.18 -3.75
N GLU A 260 12.92 18.32 -2.54
CA GLU A 260 12.51 17.22 -1.68
C GLU A 260 11.15 17.50 -1.04
N LEU A 261 10.29 16.47 -1.02
CA LEU A 261 8.99 16.56 -0.39
C LEU A 261 8.67 15.28 0.39
N ASN A 262 8.50 15.41 1.71
CA ASN A 262 8.18 14.27 2.57
C ASN A 262 6.74 13.81 2.35
N CYS A 263 6.51 12.51 2.45
CA CYS A 263 5.21 11.90 2.29
C CYS A 263 5.04 10.74 3.28
N LEU A 264 3.90 10.70 3.96
CA LEU A 264 3.49 9.57 4.77
C LEU A 264 2.93 8.48 3.86
N ARG A 265 3.20 7.22 4.21
CA ARG A 265 2.81 6.05 3.43
C ARG A 265 2.31 4.94 4.34
N SER A 266 1.18 4.37 3.96
CA SER A 266 0.59 3.21 4.63
C SER A 266 0.28 2.12 3.62
N THR A 267 0.82 0.92 3.84
CA THR A 267 0.53 -0.28 3.05
C THR A 267 -0.50 -1.11 3.80
N ILE A 268 -1.70 -1.27 3.24
CA ILE A 268 -2.80 -1.97 3.91
C ILE A 268 -2.85 -3.41 3.42
N MET A 269 -2.17 -4.31 4.13
CA MET A 269 -2.19 -5.75 3.85
C MET A 269 -3.20 -6.52 4.71
N SER A 270 -3.69 -5.92 5.80
CA SER A 270 -4.64 -6.60 6.68
C SER A 270 -6.00 -6.78 5.99
N PRO A 271 -6.55 -7.99 5.90
CA PRO A 271 -7.92 -8.21 5.45
C PRO A 271 -8.96 -7.96 6.55
N PHE A 272 -8.54 -7.74 7.81
CA PHE A 272 -9.42 -7.80 8.98
C PHE A 272 -9.92 -6.44 9.49
N THR A 273 -9.38 -5.31 9.01
CA THR A 273 -9.62 -3.99 9.64
C THR A 273 -11.09 -3.56 9.64
N SER A 274 -11.87 -3.96 8.64
CA SER A 274 -13.28 -3.56 8.52
C SER A 274 -14.29 -4.63 8.95
N ASP A 275 -13.85 -5.84 9.28
CA ASP A 275 -14.73 -6.98 9.56
C ASP A 275 -14.50 -7.47 11.00
N ILE A 276 -15.13 -6.84 12.00
CA ILE A 276 -15.34 -7.51 13.30
C ILE A 276 -16.71 -8.14 13.38
N ASN A 277 -16.69 -9.44 13.57
CA ASN A 277 -17.86 -10.27 13.79
C ASN A 277 -18.02 -10.44 15.30
N GLU A 278 -18.77 -9.56 15.94
CA GLU A 278 -19.40 -9.88 17.22
C GLU A 278 -20.90 -9.76 17.00
N SER A 279 -21.48 -10.91 16.65
CA SER A 279 -22.85 -11.41 16.82
C SER A 279 -24.07 -10.47 16.77
N GLN A 280 -23.99 -9.16 17.00
CA GLN A 280 -25.08 -8.20 16.90
C GLN A 280 -24.71 -6.82 16.34
N HIS A 281 -23.43 -6.48 16.10
CA HIS A 281 -23.06 -5.22 15.42
C HIS A 281 -21.83 -5.37 14.51
N LYS A 282 -22.00 -5.15 13.19
CA LYS A 282 -20.90 -5.00 12.21
C LYS A 282 -20.11 -3.73 12.54
N ALA A 283 -19.12 -3.80 13.41
CA ALA A 283 -18.28 -2.65 13.72
C ALA A 283 -16.99 -2.68 12.88
N SER A 284 -16.59 -1.53 12.35
CA SER A 284 -15.30 -1.35 11.68
C SER A 284 -14.31 -0.83 12.72
N TYR A 285 -13.03 -1.19 12.65
CA TYR A 285 -11.99 -0.54 13.45
C TYR A 285 -11.58 0.83 12.90
N TRP A 286 -11.97 1.18 11.68
CA TRP A 286 -11.58 2.46 11.08
C TRP A 286 -11.93 3.68 11.94
N PRO A 287 -13.15 3.84 12.51
CA PRO A 287 -13.43 4.97 13.39
C PRO A 287 -12.42 5.12 14.54
N THR A 288 -12.04 4.02 15.19
CA THR A 288 -11.06 4.03 16.28
C THR A 288 -9.67 4.38 15.79
N LEU A 289 -9.20 3.70 14.73
CA LEU A 289 -7.87 3.95 14.17
C LEU A 289 -7.72 5.39 13.65
N MET A 290 -8.77 5.92 13.04
CA MET A 290 -8.77 7.26 12.46
C MET A 290 -8.87 8.35 13.52
N ALA A 291 -9.61 8.12 14.61
CA ALA A 291 -9.59 9.01 15.77
C ALA A 291 -8.20 9.06 16.41
N MET A 292 -7.59 7.90 16.68
CA MET A 292 -6.23 7.83 17.23
C MET A 292 -5.20 8.52 16.34
N LEU A 293 -5.26 8.29 15.02
CA LEU A 293 -4.37 8.94 14.06
C LEU A 293 -4.60 10.46 14.05
N GLY A 294 -5.85 10.90 13.98
CA GLY A 294 -6.23 12.31 13.98
C GLY A 294 -5.76 13.02 15.23
N ASP A 295 -6.08 12.50 16.41
CA ASP A 295 -5.71 13.07 17.71
C ASP A 295 -4.19 13.13 17.87
N THR A 296 -3.49 12.08 17.44
CA THR A 296 -2.02 12.06 17.46
C THR A 296 -1.45 13.18 16.60
N VAL A 297 -1.92 13.35 15.35
CA VAL A 297 -1.43 14.40 14.45
C VAL A 297 -1.81 15.79 14.98
N ALA A 298 -3.03 15.97 15.45
CA ALA A 298 -3.52 17.24 16.01
C ALA A 298 -2.70 17.68 17.23
N SER A 299 -2.27 16.74 18.09
CA SER A 299 -1.42 17.03 19.25
C SER A 299 -0.01 17.53 18.91
N LEU A 300 0.41 17.36 17.65
CA LEU A 300 1.75 17.75 17.18
C LEU A 300 1.76 19.10 16.46
N VAL A 301 0.59 19.66 16.13
CA VAL A 301 0.44 21.01 15.52
C VAL A 301 0.77 22.06 16.56
#